data_AF-A0AAU9SDL8-F1
#
_entry.id   AF-A0AAU9SDL8-F1
#
_cell.length_a   1.000
_cell.length_b   1.000
_cell.length_c   1.000
_cell.angle_alpha   90.00
_cell.angle_beta   90.00
_cell.angle_gamma   90.00
#
_symmetry.space_group_name_H-M   'P 1'
#
loop_
_entity.id
_entity.type
_entity.pdbx_description
1 polymer ?
#
loop_
_entity_poly.entity_id
_entity_poly.type
_entity_poly.pdbx_seq_one_letter_code
_entity_poly.pdbx_strand_id
1 'polypeptide(L)'
;MVVVTHISTSFHQISPSFFHLRLRIPAAASSSVSSRPKRGGGYGGFALSIRAYIEKPNSISSFANTVIGSLPVIGLLARILSDEGGVGRDLVDFAEFRKRVGNKCTPQDSRAFYEFQQRRGKAGEPLYVLLCCWVAAVGAGLLKSEEILEGVTRVSISNDLEFEEQNFIALMTEARQRRAKLNVAAPTIPMELRVEKALEGIYACCFRRGAIEEEDEELLQVMLTAVFPSVEKAEIERIIKEKATRVAEGGEEENLTAEKRLPKEAIQMQMKDLEFLQQQSIES
;
A
#
# COMPACT_ATOMS: atom_id res chain seq x y z
N MET A 1 -7.49 -49.07 -31.62
CA MET A 1 -7.94 -49.34 -30.24
C MET A 1 -7.23 -48.33 -29.35
N VAL A 2 -7.91 -47.23 -28.99
CA VAL A 2 -7.35 -46.16 -28.14
C VAL A 2 -8.29 -46.04 -26.95
N VAL A 3 -7.75 -46.26 -25.76
CA VAL A 3 -8.50 -46.24 -24.50
C VAL A 3 -8.51 -44.81 -23.98
N VAL A 4 -9.68 -44.17 -24.00
CA VAL A 4 -9.96 -42.92 -23.31
C VAL A 4 -10.29 -43.25 -21.86
N THR A 5 -9.52 -42.74 -20.91
CA THR A 5 -9.87 -42.76 -19.49
C THR A 5 -10.23 -41.35 -19.03
N HIS A 6 -11.52 -41.13 -18.84
CA HIS A 6 -12.03 -40.03 -18.02
C HIS A 6 -11.87 -40.42 -16.56
N ILE A 7 -11.23 -39.55 -15.77
CA ILE A 7 -11.39 -39.57 -14.30
C ILE A 7 -11.90 -38.20 -13.90
N SER A 8 -13.15 -38.22 -13.43
CA SER A 8 -13.93 -37.10 -12.97
C SER A 8 -13.90 -37.05 -11.44
N THR A 9 -14.03 -35.82 -10.92
CA THR A 9 -14.44 -35.43 -9.56
C THR A 9 -13.51 -35.70 -8.37
N SER A 10 -13.08 -34.64 -7.70
CA SER A 10 -13.76 -34.25 -6.45
C SER A 10 -13.56 -32.75 -6.17
N PHE A 11 -14.66 -32.00 -6.23
CA PHE A 11 -14.77 -30.67 -5.65
C PHE A 11 -14.82 -30.83 -4.14
N HIS A 12 -13.88 -30.23 -3.42
CA HIS A 12 -14.07 -29.91 -2.01
C HIS A 12 -14.29 -28.41 -1.87
N GLN A 13 -15.58 -28.09 -1.72
CA GLN A 13 -16.04 -26.93 -0.96
C GLN A 13 -15.36 -26.92 0.40
N ILE A 14 -14.83 -25.77 0.80
CA ILE A 14 -15.04 -25.15 2.12
C ILE A 14 -14.75 -23.67 1.93
N SER A 15 -15.83 -22.90 1.78
CA SER A 15 -15.86 -21.49 2.09
C SER A 15 -16.20 -21.38 3.58
N PRO A 16 -15.49 -20.54 4.34
CA PRO A 16 -16.21 -19.68 5.26
C PRO A 16 -15.64 -18.25 5.34
N SER A 17 -16.55 -17.34 5.71
CA SER A 17 -16.34 -16.00 6.26
C SER A 17 -16.14 -14.80 5.32
N PHE A 18 -17.13 -14.54 4.46
CA PHE A 18 -17.61 -13.15 4.20
C PHE A 18 -19.07 -12.92 4.62
N PHE A 19 -19.74 -13.92 5.21
CA PHE A 19 -21.13 -13.83 5.68
C PHE A 19 -21.35 -12.92 6.90
N HIS A 20 -20.30 -12.36 7.52
CA HIS A 20 -20.43 -11.53 8.72
C HIS A 20 -20.71 -10.04 8.47
N LEU A 21 -20.83 -9.59 7.21
CA LEU A 21 -21.25 -8.22 6.90
C LEU A 21 -22.77 -8.01 6.90
N ARG A 22 -23.57 -9.06 7.12
CA ARG A 22 -25.01 -8.95 7.33
C ARG A 22 -25.35 -9.28 8.79
N LEU A 23 -26.04 -8.34 9.45
CA LEU A 23 -26.73 -8.42 10.75
C LEU A 23 -26.02 -7.74 11.93
N ARG A 24 -26.29 -6.43 12.09
CA ARG A 24 -26.86 -5.88 13.34
C ARG A 24 -27.30 -4.43 13.18
N ILE A 25 -28.62 -4.23 13.05
CA ILE A 25 -29.32 -3.01 13.46
C ILE A 25 -30.14 -3.42 14.70
N PRO A 26 -29.93 -2.74 15.84
CA PRO A 26 -30.99 -1.93 16.44
C PRO A 26 -30.45 -0.54 16.81
N ALA A 27 -31.09 0.54 16.37
CA ALA A 27 -32.25 1.21 16.98
C ALA A 27 -31.91 1.97 18.28
N ALA A 28 -32.24 3.25 18.25
CA ALA A 28 -31.83 4.33 19.14
C ALA A 28 -32.20 4.18 20.61
N ALA A 29 -31.41 4.81 21.49
CA ALA A 29 -31.90 5.39 22.73
C ALA A 29 -31.06 6.63 23.11
N SER A 30 -31.79 7.71 23.32
CA SER A 30 -31.38 9.02 23.80
C SER A 30 -30.97 8.97 25.29
N SER A 31 -29.98 9.78 25.66
CA SER A 31 -29.97 10.41 26.99
C SER A 31 -29.05 11.62 27.04
N SER A 32 -29.69 12.77 27.23
CA SER A 32 -29.16 14.07 27.63
C SER A 32 -28.43 14.03 28.98
N VAL A 33 -27.26 14.65 29.10
CA VAL A 33 -26.83 15.31 30.36
C VAL A 33 -25.97 16.53 30.05
N SER A 34 -26.42 17.68 30.55
CA SER A 34 -25.75 18.97 30.59
C SER A 34 -24.83 19.10 31.81
N SER A 35 -23.66 19.72 31.68
CA SER A 35 -23.12 20.62 32.72
C SER A 35 -21.92 21.46 32.23
N ARG A 36 -21.97 22.75 32.61
CA ARG A 36 -21.11 23.90 32.28
C ARG A 36 -19.67 23.83 32.81
N PRO A 37 -18.75 24.69 32.30
CA PRO A 37 -17.32 24.68 32.60
C PRO A 37 -16.91 25.57 33.78
N LYS A 38 -15.73 25.32 34.36
CA LYS A 38 -15.00 26.24 35.25
C LYS A 38 -13.64 26.63 34.67
N ARG A 39 -13.35 27.93 34.76
CA ARG A 39 -12.18 28.69 34.27
C ARG A 39 -11.19 28.97 35.43
N GLY A 40 -9.90 29.06 35.10
CA GLY A 40 -8.79 29.70 35.83
C GLY A 40 -7.49 29.27 35.14
N GLY A 41 -6.63 30.10 34.51
CA GLY A 41 -6.05 31.40 34.91
C GLY A 41 -4.95 31.14 35.93
N GLY A 42 -3.65 31.42 35.78
CA GLY A 42 -2.74 32.08 34.83
C GLY A 42 -1.38 32.27 35.56
N TYR A 43 -0.35 32.84 34.89
CA TYR A 43 1.07 33.08 35.32
C TYR A 43 2.05 31.91 35.08
N GLY A 44 3.27 32.07 34.53
CA GLY A 44 4.10 33.22 34.15
C GLY A 44 5.58 32.88 34.47
N GLY A 45 6.53 33.13 33.55
CA GLY A 45 7.98 33.04 33.86
C GLY A 45 8.93 32.79 32.68
N PHE A 46 9.84 33.74 32.44
CA PHE A 46 10.83 33.87 31.35
C PHE A 46 12.19 33.22 31.63
N ALA A 47 12.93 32.81 30.57
CA ALA A 47 14.40 32.94 30.35
C ALA A 47 14.79 32.26 28.99
N LEU A 48 15.16 32.96 27.90
CA LEU A 48 16.52 33.41 27.44
C LEU A 48 17.60 32.29 27.49
N SER A 49 18.41 31.94 26.47
CA SER A 49 18.88 32.67 25.27
C SER A 49 19.75 31.79 24.32
N ILE A 50 19.91 32.23 23.05
CA ILE A 50 21.03 32.03 22.06
C ILE A 50 21.07 30.68 21.29
N ARG A 51 20.75 30.55 19.98
CA ARG A 51 21.21 31.15 18.69
C ARG A 51 22.42 30.43 18.07
N ALA A 52 22.18 29.68 16.98
CA ALA A 52 23.14 29.44 15.90
C ALA A 52 22.40 29.46 14.55
N TYR A 53 23.01 30.17 13.60
CA TYR A 53 22.48 30.76 12.37
C TYR A 53 22.11 29.75 11.27
N ILE A 54 20.96 29.97 10.60
CA ILE A 54 20.85 30.45 9.20
C ILE A 54 19.36 30.54 8.86
N GLU A 55 18.84 31.76 8.75
CA GLU A 55 17.64 32.07 7.97
C GLU A 55 18.07 32.33 6.52
N LYS A 56 17.32 31.78 5.57
CA LYS A 56 16.70 32.66 4.57
C LYS A 56 15.20 32.34 4.51
N PRO A 57 14.35 33.36 4.65
CA PRO A 57 12.90 33.23 4.73
C PRO A 57 12.31 33.14 3.33
N ASN A 58 11.19 32.42 3.18
CA ASN A 58 9.96 32.96 2.57
C ASN A 58 8.82 31.93 2.63
N SER A 59 7.72 32.38 3.23
CA SER A 59 6.33 31.90 3.07
C SER A 59 5.93 30.58 3.76
N ILE A 60 5.81 30.63 5.08
CA ILE A 60 4.86 29.80 5.85
C ILE A 60 3.92 30.78 6.55
N SER A 61 2.70 30.91 6.04
CA SER A 61 1.60 31.52 6.79
C SER A 61 0.41 30.57 6.77
N SER A 62 -0.01 30.17 7.98
CA SER A 62 -1.26 29.49 8.32
C SER A 62 -1.27 27.96 8.29
N PHE A 63 -0.51 27.31 9.18
CA PHE A 63 -0.97 26.07 9.83
C PHE A 63 -0.48 26.01 11.27
N ALA A 64 -1.32 26.45 12.21
CA ALA A 64 -1.16 26.13 13.62
C ALA A 64 -2.54 25.91 14.27
N ASN A 65 -2.61 24.81 15.01
CA ASN A 65 -3.56 24.45 16.07
C ASN A 65 -4.92 23.86 15.64
N THR A 66 -4.95 22.53 15.49
CA THR A 66 -6.05 21.73 16.06
C THR A 66 -5.51 20.43 16.65
N VAL A 67 -5.01 20.52 17.89
CA VAL A 67 -4.98 19.40 18.83
C VAL A 67 -5.74 19.89 20.05
N ILE A 68 -6.82 19.19 20.41
CA ILE A 68 -7.29 18.89 21.77
C ILE A 68 -8.70 18.33 21.61
N GLY A 69 -8.86 17.02 21.83
CA GLY A 69 -10.18 16.40 21.85
C GLY A 69 -10.20 14.88 21.71
N SER A 70 -9.39 14.18 22.50
CA SER A 70 -9.59 12.78 22.89
C SER A 70 -10.10 11.81 21.82
N LEU A 71 -9.23 11.39 20.90
CA LEU A 71 -9.28 10.03 20.37
C LEU A 71 -7.84 9.52 20.19
N PRO A 72 -7.51 8.31 20.66
CA PRO A 72 -6.21 7.69 20.42
C PRO A 72 -6.16 7.16 18.97
N VAL A 73 -6.42 8.02 17.98
CA VAL A 73 -6.40 7.64 16.56
C VAL A 73 -4.97 7.70 16.03
N ILE A 74 -4.18 8.69 16.46
CA ILE A 74 -2.74 8.77 16.16
C ILE A 74 -2.00 7.57 16.80
N GLY A 75 -2.40 7.15 18.01
CA GLY A 75 -1.82 5.98 18.69
C GLY A 75 -2.26 4.63 18.12
N LEU A 76 -3.41 4.54 17.45
CA LEU A 76 -3.85 3.30 16.78
C LEU A 76 -3.20 3.14 15.40
N LEU A 77 -2.91 4.23 14.70
CA LEU A 77 -2.18 4.23 13.44
C LEU A 77 -0.69 3.99 13.66
N ALA A 78 -0.11 4.53 14.74
CA ALA A 78 1.18 4.09 15.23
C ALA A 78 1.19 2.57 15.51
N ARG A 79 0.14 1.99 16.10
CA ARG A 79 0.09 0.51 16.25
C ARG A 79 -0.09 -0.28 14.95
N ILE A 80 -0.58 0.33 13.87
CA ILE A 80 -0.70 -0.34 12.57
C ILE A 80 0.67 -0.34 11.83
N LEU A 81 1.58 0.59 12.16
CA LEU A 81 2.74 0.94 11.31
C LEU A 81 4.05 1.29 12.04
N SER A 82 4.05 1.40 13.36
CA SER A 82 5.27 1.40 14.16
C SER A 82 5.93 0.03 14.02
N ASP A 83 7.25 -0.01 14.17
CA ASP A 83 8.09 -1.22 14.21
C ASP A 83 7.69 -2.26 15.30
N GLU A 84 6.54 -2.08 15.94
CA GLU A 84 6.00 -2.80 17.11
C GLU A 84 4.49 -3.07 16.93
N GLY A 85 4.11 -3.81 15.87
CA GLY A 85 2.70 -3.97 15.49
C GLY A 85 2.29 -5.36 14.99
N GLY A 86 2.50 -6.42 15.77
CA GLY A 86 2.01 -7.80 15.56
C GLY A 86 2.18 -8.60 16.85
N VAL A 87 1.62 -9.82 16.98
CA VAL A 87 1.84 -10.68 18.16
C VAL A 87 3.33 -11.01 18.24
N GLY A 88 4.07 -10.24 19.05
CA GLY A 88 5.52 -10.39 19.23
C GLY A 88 6.38 -9.67 18.18
N ARG A 89 6.39 -8.33 18.12
CA ARG A 89 7.32 -7.49 17.30
C ARG A 89 7.39 -7.77 15.78
N ASP A 90 6.64 -8.74 15.28
CA ASP A 90 6.63 -9.15 13.88
C ASP A 90 5.79 -8.19 13.02
N LEU A 91 6.08 -8.19 11.72
CA LEU A 91 5.34 -7.39 10.72
C LEU A 91 3.88 -7.83 10.70
N VAL A 92 2.97 -6.90 10.40
CA VAL A 92 1.55 -7.23 10.19
C VAL A 92 1.45 -8.18 9.00
N ASP A 93 1.02 -9.42 9.25
CA ASP A 93 0.78 -10.38 8.17
C ASP A 93 -0.46 -9.99 7.34
N PHE A 94 -0.60 -10.60 6.16
CA PHE A 94 -1.67 -10.24 5.25
C PHE A 94 -3.05 -10.65 5.79
N ALA A 95 -3.16 -11.75 6.53
CA ALA A 95 -4.41 -12.21 7.12
C ALA A 95 -4.94 -11.22 8.18
N GLU A 96 -4.06 -10.73 9.04
CA GLU A 96 -4.35 -9.73 10.05
C GLU A 96 -4.68 -8.39 9.40
N PHE A 97 -3.92 -7.98 8.36
CA PHE A 97 -4.24 -6.78 7.59
C PHE A 97 -5.66 -6.84 7.01
N ARG A 98 -6.00 -7.92 6.32
CA ARG A 98 -7.35 -8.13 5.75
C ARG A 98 -8.43 -8.09 6.83
N LYS A 99 -8.20 -8.75 7.96
CA LYS A 99 -9.14 -8.75 9.09
C LYS A 99 -9.35 -7.34 9.65
N ARG A 100 -8.27 -6.56 9.79
CA ARG A 100 -8.33 -5.18 10.29
C ARG A 100 -9.08 -4.26 9.32
N VAL A 101 -8.83 -4.38 8.01
CA VAL A 101 -9.57 -3.64 6.98
C VAL A 101 -11.05 -4.05 6.98
N GLY A 102 -11.34 -5.35 6.92
CA GLY A 102 -12.71 -5.86 6.89
C GLY A 102 -13.55 -5.47 8.11
N ASN A 103 -12.94 -5.37 9.29
CA ASN A 103 -13.62 -4.91 10.51
C ASN A 103 -13.95 -3.41 10.51
N LYS A 104 -13.26 -2.61 9.69
CA LYS A 104 -13.45 -1.15 9.59
C LYS A 104 -14.28 -0.73 8.39
N CYS A 105 -14.32 -1.55 7.34
CA CYS A 105 -15.13 -1.27 6.16
C CYS A 105 -16.62 -1.26 6.50
N THR A 106 -17.30 -0.23 6.02
CA THR A 106 -18.76 -0.18 5.96
C THR A 106 -19.27 -1.10 4.83
N PRO A 107 -20.60 -1.39 4.78
CA PRO A 107 -21.18 -2.11 3.65
C PRO A 107 -20.98 -1.41 2.31
N GLN A 108 -20.91 -0.07 2.31
CA GLN A 108 -20.64 0.72 1.10
C GLN A 108 -19.19 0.55 0.65
N ASP A 109 -18.23 0.59 1.58
CA ASP A 109 -16.82 0.38 1.26
C ASP A 109 -16.60 -1.02 0.69
N SER A 110 -17.21 -2.03 1.32
CA SER A 110 -17.13 -3.43 0.86
C SER A 110 -17.71 -3.60 -0.54
N ARG A 111 -18.79 -2.88 -0.86
CA ARG A 111 -19.43 -2.90 -2.17
C ARG A 111 -18.51 -2.36 -3.26
N ALA A 112 -17.74 -1.30 -2.98
CA ALA A 112 -16.82 -0.73 -3.95
C ALA A 112 -15.77 -1.76 -4.45
N PHE A 113 -15.25 -2.62 -3.57
CA PHE A 113 -14.34 -3.70 -3.97
C PHE A 113 -14.97 -4.68 -4.97
N TYR A 114 -16.24 -5.05 -4.79
CA TYR A 114 -16.94 -5.97 -5.69
C TYR A 114 -17.38 -5.29 -7.00
N GLU A 115 -17.73 -4.01 -6.97
CA GLU A 115 -18.02 -3.23 -8.17
C GLU A 115 -16.76 -3.03 -9.01
N PHE A 116 -15.62 -2.77 -8.36
CA PHE A 116 -14.32 -2.72 -9.02
C PHE A 116 -13.96 -4.06 -9.68
N GLN A 117 -14.20 -5.19 -8.99
CA GLN A 117 -14.04 -6.52 -9.58
C GLN A 117 -14.94 -6.74 -10.79
N GLN A 118 -16.19 -6.28 -10.78
CA GLN A 118 -17.09 -6.42 -11.93
C GLN A 118 -16.56 -5.67 -13.16
N ARG A 119 -15.93 -4.50 -12.96
CA ARG A 119 -15.33 -3.71 -14.03
C ARG A 119 -14.02 -4.29 -14.54
N ARG A 120 -13.13 -4.68 -13.63
CA ARG A 120 -11.75 -5.10 -13.96
C ARG A 120 -11.57 -6.61 -14.06
N GLY A 121 -12.64 -7.37 -13.86
CA GLY A 121 -12.66 -8.83 -13.93
C GLY A 121 -11.83 -9.47 -12.83
N LYS A 122 -11.21 -10.62 -13.14
CA LYS A 122 -10.43 -11.40 -12.17
C LYS A 122 -9.27 -10.61 -11.55
N ALA A 123 -8.63 -9.73 -12.32
CA ALA A 123 -7.52 -8.92 -11.82
C ALA A 123 -7.96 -7.89 -10.77
N GLY A 124 -9.23 -7.47 -10.81
CA GLY A 124 -9.84 -6.58 -9.80
C GLY A 124 -10.40 -7.31 -8.58
N GLU A 125 -10.06 -8.59 -8.37
CA GLU A 125 -10.52 -9.32 -7.20
C GLU A 125 -10.09 -8.60 -5.90
N PRO A 126 -10.97 -8.49 -4.88
CA PRO A 126 -10.68 -7.72 -3.67
C PRO A 126 -9.38 -8.15 -2.97
N LEU A 127 -9.04 -9.45 -3.01
CA LEU A 127 -7.81 -9.96 -2.41
C LEU A 127 -6.54 -9.43 -3.10
N TYR A 128 -6.55 -9.28 -4.43
CA TYR A 128 -5.41 -8.72 -5.17
C TYR A 128 -5.22 -7.25 -4.87
N VAL A 129 -6.33 -6.50 -4.78
CA VAL A 129 -6.29 -5.08 -4.40
C VAL A 129 -5.79 -4.91 -2.97
N LEU A 130 -6.29 -5.72 -2.03
CA LEU A 130 -5.84 -5.68 -0.64
C LEU A 130 -4.37 -6.09 -0.51
N LEU A 131 -3.88 -7.02 -1.32
CA LEU A 131 -2.46 -7.39 -1.33
C LEU A 131 -1.60 -6.20 -1.79
N CYS A 132 -1.99 -5.51 -2.86
CA CYS A 132 -1.29 -4.29 -3.31
C CYS A 132 -1.22 -3.24 -2.19
N CYS A 133 -2.34 -3.04 -1.49
CA CYS A 133 -2.38 -2.10 -0.37
C CYS A 133 -1.53 -2.55 0.82
N TRP A 134 -1.53 -3.84 1.16
CA TRP A 134 -0.75 -4.39 2.27
C TRP A 134 0.74 -4.26 2.03
N VAL A 135 1.24 -4.66 0.85
CA VAL A 135 2.66 -4.56 0.51
C VAL A 135 3.10 -3.09 0.47
N ALA A 136 2.27 -2.19 -0.04
CA ALA A 136 2.58 -0.76 0.00
C ALA A 136 2.53 -0.19 1.43
N ALA A 137 1.59 -0.63 2.27
CA ALA A 137 1.44 -0.16 3.64
C ALA A 137 2.57 -0.67 4.55
N VAL A 138 3.03 -1.91 4.39
CA VAL A 138 3.99 -2.55 5.31
C VAL A 138 5.39 -2.65 4.69
N GLY A 139 5.46 -2.96 3.39
CA GLY A 139 6.70 -3.13 2.66
C GLY A 139 7.36 -1.84 2.20
N ALA A 140 6.66 -0.70 2.20
CA ALA A 140 7.28 0.59 1.87
C ALA A 140 8.43 0.92 2.84
N GLY A 141 9.60 1.17 2.27
CA GLY A 141 10.84 1.38 3.01
C GLY A 141 11.58 0.08 3.35
N LEU A 142 10.96 -1.09 3.20
CA LEU A 142 11.64 -2.39 3.30
C LEU A 142 12.06 -2.92 1.92
N LEU A 143 11.13 -2.90 0.97
CA LEU A 143 11.27 -3.39 -0.39
C LEU A 143 11.52 -2.24 -1.37
N LYS A 144 12.12 -2.56 -2.51
CA LYS A 144 12.21 -1.62 -3.64
C LYS A 144 10.87 -1.50 -4.35
N SER A 145 10.62 -0.37 -5.03
CA SER A 145 9.38 -0.18 -5.78
C SER A 145 9.21 -1.26 -6.85
N GLU A 146 10.28 -1.59 -7.55
CA GLU A 146 10.30 -2.60 -8.62
C GLU A 146 9.88 -3.98 -8.08
N GLU A 147 10.39 -4.40 -6.92
CA GLU A 147 10.06 -5.68 -6.29
C GLU A 147 8.57 -5.76 -5.93
N ILE A 148 8.00 -4.65 -5.45
CA ILE A 148 6.58 -4.53 -5.15
C ILE A 148 5.76 -4.68 -6.44
N LEU A 149 6.06 -3.87 -7.46
CA LEU A 149 5.30 -3.83 -8.71
C LEU A 149 5.38 -5.14 -9.50
N GLU A 150 6.56 -5.76 -9.57
CA GLU A 150 6.73 -7.05 -10.25
C GLU A 150 5.97 -8.17 -9.53
N GLY A 151 6.02 -8.22 -8.19
CA GLY A 151 5.31 -9.24 -7.41
C GLY A 151 3.79 -9.12 -7.53
N VAL A 152 3.23 -7.92 -7.39
CA VAL A 152 1.77 -7.73 -7.51
C VAL A 152 1.27 -7.96 -8.95
N THR A 153 2.08 -7.63 -9.96
CA THR A 153 1.75 -7.93 -11.35
C THR A 153 1.73 -9.45 -11.58
N ARG A 154 2.69 -10.18 -11.00
CA ARG A 154 2.77 -11.64 -11.12
C ARG A 154 1.57 -12.35 -10.50
N VAL A 155 1.05 -11.87 -9.35
CA VAL A 155 -0.20 -12.37 -8.76
C VAL A 155 -1.35 -12.39 -9.76
N SER A 156 -1.53 -11.31 -10.51
CA SER A 156 -2.63 -11.21 -11.49
C SER A 156 -2.53 -12.23 -12.64
N ILE A 157 -1.33 -12.77 -12.87
CA ILE A 157 -1.03 -13.71 -13.94
C ILE A 157 -1.06 -15.14 -13.42
N SER A 158 -0.32 -15.43 -12.34
CA SER A 158 -0.22 -16.76 -11.74
C SER A 158 -1.51 -17.17 -11.02
N ASN A 159 -2.25 -16.20 -10.48
CA ASN A 159 -3.35 -16.39 -9.53
C ASN A 159 -2.95 -17.17 -8.26
N ASP A 160 -1.66 -17.20 -7.95
CA ASP A 160 -1.12 -17.83 -6.75
C ASP A 160 -0.80 -16.75 -5.71
N LEU A 161 -1.84 -16.32 -5.01
CA LEU A 161 -1.72 -15.29 -3.99
C LEU A 161 -0.91 -15.77 -2.78
N GLU A 162 -1.04 -17.05 -2.41
CA GLU A 162 -0.35 -17.61 -1.24
C GLU A 162 1.16 -17.62 -1.46
N PHE A 163 1.61 -18.03 -2.66
CA PHE A 163 3.02 -17.98 -3.01
C PHE A 163 3.59 -16.57 -2.94
N GLU A 164 2.86 -15.57 -3.47
CA GLU A 164 3.33 -14.19 -3.51
C GLU A 164 3.31 -13.53 -2.13
N GLU A 165 2.31 -13.84 -1.30
CA GLU A 165 2.29 -13.46 0.11
C GLU A 165 3.55 -13.97 0.83
N GLN A 166 3.87 -15.26 0.70
CA GLN A 166 5.06 -15.84 1.32
C GLN A 166 6.35 -15.22 0.78
N ASN A 167 6.42 -14.95 -0.53
CA ASN A 167 7.56 -14.29 -1.15
C ASN A 167 7.76 -12.87 -0.58
N PHE A 168 6.69 -12.07 -0.46
CA PHE A 168 6.78 -10.74 0.15
C PHE A 168 7.18 -10.79 1.62
N ILE A 169 6.64 -11.74 2.40
CA ILE A 169 7.05 -11.94 3.81
C ILE A 169 8.55 -12.25 3.89
N ALA A 170 9.04 -13.15 3.04
CA ALA A 170 10.45 -13.52 3.00
C ALA A 170 11.35 -12.31 2.69
N LEU A 171 11.02 -11.54 1.65
CA LEU A 171 11.76 -10.34 1.25
C LEU A 171 11.77 -9.27 2.35
N MET A 172 10.61 -8.98 2.96
CA MET A 172 10.52 -7.99 4.04
C MET A 172 11.30 -8.44 5.29
N THR A 173 11.23 -9.73 5.61
CA THR A 173 11.98 -10.32 6.74
C THR A 173 13.48 -10.24 6.50
N GLU A 174 13.95 -10.60 5.30
CA GLU A 174 15.36 -10.50 4.93
C GLU A 174 15.86 -9.05 5.01
N ALA A 175 15.08 -8.10 4.47
CA ALA A 175 15.41 -6.68 4.51
C ALA A 175 15.51 -6.16 5.95
N ARG A 176 14.60 -6.60 6.85
CA ARG A 176 14.64 -6.25 8.27
C ARG A 176 15.85 -6.85 8.97
N GLN A 177 16.15 -8.13 8.73
CA GLN A 177 17.33 -8.79 9.30
C GLN A 177 18.64 -8.13 8.84
N ARG A 178 18.73 -7.77 7.56
CA ARG A 178 19.89 -7.07 6.99
C ARG A 178 20.09 -5.70 7.67
N ARG A 179 19.01 -4.95 7.86
CA ARG A 179 19.03 -3.66 8.56
C ARG A 179 19.40 -3.78 10.03
N ALA A 180 18.85 -4.77 10.73
CA ALA A 180 19.18 -5.06 12.12
C ALA A 180 20.67 -5.40 12.29
N LYS A 181 21.24 -6.22 11.39
CA LYS A 181 22.68 -6.51 11.37
C LYS A 181 23.56 -5.26 11.19
N LEU A 182 23.07 -4.30 10.41
CA LEU A 182 23.77 -3.05 10.13
C LEU A 182 23.46 -1.94 11.15
N ASN A 183 22.59 -2.17 12.13
CA ASN A 183 22.05 -1.16 13.05
C ASN A 183 21.47 0.08 12.33
N VAL A 184 20.88 -0.13 11.15
CA VAL A 184 20.25 0.93 10.35
C VAL A 184 18.73 0.81 10.47
N ALA A 185 18.06 1.89 10.88
CA ALA A 185 16.60 1.92 10.92
C ALA A 185 15.99 1.92 9.51
N ALA A 186 14.78 1.38 9.35
CA ALA A 186 14.06 1.50 8.10
C ALA A 186 13.67 2.98 7.84
N PRO A 187 13.74 3.46 6.60
CA PRO A 187 13.29 4.81 6.27
C PRO A 187 11.81 4.94 6.60
N THR A 188 11.44 5.99 7.32
CA THR A 188 10.04 6.28 7.62
C THR A 188 9.39 6.92 6.40
N ILE A 189 8.60 6.13 5.66
CA ILE A 189 7.86 6.60 4.50
C ILE A 189 6.50 7.17 4.95
N PRO A 190 6.16 8.44 4.61
CA PRO A 190 4.85 9.05 4.83
C PRO A 190 3.70 8.21 4.26
N MET A 191 2.51 8.30 4.85
CA MET A 191 1.41 7.44 4.46
C MET A 191 0.88 7.75 3.06
N GLU A 192 0.95 9.02 2.67
CA GLU A 192 0.55 9.53 1.36
C GLU A 192 1.35 8.82 0.25
N LEU A 193 2.66 8.65 0.44
CA LEU A 193 3.51 7.91 -0.49
C LEU A 193 3.20 6.41 -0.51
N ARG A 194 2.72 5.85 0.60
CA ARG A 194 2.25 4.44 0.63
C ARG A 194 0.94 4.29 -0.13
N VAL A 195 0.03 5.27 -0.04
CA VAL A 195 -1.20 5.31 -0.85
C VAL A 195 -0.86 5.40 -2.34
N GLU A 196 0.06 6.29 -2.72
CA GLU A 196 0.52 6.38 -4.11
C GLU A 196 1.09 5.04 -4.61
N LYS A 197 1.94 4.40 -3.82
CA LYS A 197 2.50 3.09 -4.17
C LYS A 197 1.44 1.98 -4.26
N ALA A 198 0.44 2.01 -3.38
CA ALA A 198 -0.70 1.09 -3.45
C ALA A 198 -1.47 1.28 -4.77
N LEU A 199 -1.73 2.53 -5.15
CA LEU A 199 -2.40 2.86 -6.39
C LEU A 199 -1.60 2.43 -7.62
N GLU A 200 -0.28 2.62 -7.63
CA GLU A 200 0.58 2.09 -8.69
C GLU A 200 0.50 0.56 -8.80
N GLY A 201 0.52 -0.15 -7.66
CA GLY A 201 0.38 -1.60 -7.63
C GLY A 201 -0.97 -2.06 -8.16
N ILE A 202 -2.06 -1.40 -7.76
CA ILE A 202 -3.41 -1.66 -8.27
C ILE A 202 -3.47 -1.38 -9.77
N TYR A 203 -2.86 -0.29 -10.25
CA TYR A 203 -2.81 0.03 -11.67
C TYR A 203 -2.09 -1.06 -12.47
N ALA A 204 -0.88 -1.44 -12.05
CA ALA A 204 -0.08 -2.47 -12.69
C ALA A 204 -0.78 -3.84 -12.71
N CYS A 205 -1.45 -4.19 -11.61
CA CYS A 205 -2.15 -5.46 -11.44
C CYS A 205 -3.49 -5.50 -12.21
N CYS A 206 -4.31 -4.47 -12.09
CA CYS A 206 -5.72 -4.52 -12.50
C CYS A 206 -6.02 -3.88 -13.86
N PHE A 207 -5.21 -2.91 -14.30
CA PHE A 207 -5.55 -2.10 -15.48
C PHE A 207 -4.89 -2.59 -16.76
N ARG A 208 -3.82 -3.40 -16.70
CA ARG A 208 -3.10 -3.93 -17.87
C ARG A 208 -2.80 -2.85 -18.94
N ARG A 209 -2.41 -1.65 -18.48
CA ARG A 209 -2.18 -0.44 -19.31
C ARG A 209 -3.43 0.21 -19.90
N GLY A 210 -4.61 -0.14 -19.42
CA GLY A 210 -5.86 0.56 -19.74
C GLY A 210 -5.97 1.89 -19.00
N ALA A 211 -6.81 2.78 -19.53
CA ALA A 211 -7.13 4.04 -18.88
C ALA A 211 -7.85 3.83 -17.53
N ILE A 212 -7.68 4.80 -16.63
CA ILE A 212 -8.48 4.95 -15.43
C ILE A 212 -9.71 5.79 -15.81
N GLU A 213 -10.89 5.18 -15.80
CA GLU A 213 -12.14 5.87 -16.11
C GLU A 213 -12.72 6.50 -14.84
N GLU A 214 -13.65 7.45 -14.99
CA GLU A 214 -14.24 8.21 -13.88
C GLU A 214 -14.85 7.29 -12.81
N GLU A 215 -15.54 6.21 -13.21
CA GLU A 215 -16.10 5.26 -12.26
C GLU A 215 -15.02 4.46 -11.52
N ASP A 216 -13.86 4.22 -12.13
CA ASP A 216 -12.74 3.61 -11.41
C ASP A 216 -12.16 4.58 -10.38
N GLU A 217 -12.07 5.87 -10.70
CA GLU A 217 -11.61 6.89 -9.75
C GLU A 217 -12.51 6.92 -8.49
N GLU A 218 -13.83 6.90 -8.67
CA GLU A 218 -14.79 6.87 -7.57
C GLU A 218 -14.61 5.62 -6.68
N LEU A 219 -14.49 4.45 -7.31
CA LEU A 219 -14.30 3.19 -6.59
C LEU A 219 -12.95 3.15 -5.86
N LEU A 220 -11.87 3.57 -6.53
CA LEU A 220 -10.54 3.67 -5.95
C LEU A 220 -10.51 4.63 -4.77
N GLN A 221 -11.22 5.77 -4.86
CA GLN A 221 -11.32 6.73 -3.76
C GLN A 221 -11.95 6.07 -2.51
N VAL A 222 -13.06 5.36 -2.68
CA VAL A 222 -13.73 4.65 -1.58
C VAL A 222 -12.83 3.56 -0.99
N MET A 223 -12.24 2.72 -1.84
CA MET A 223 -11.39 1.60 -1.42
C MET A 223 -10.14 2.08 -0.68
N LEU A 224 -9.41 3.06 -1.22
CA LEU A 224 -8.20 3.57 -0.60
C LEU A 224 -8.49 4.36 0.68
N THR A 225 -9.61 5.10 0.75
CA THR A 225 -10.02 5.76 2.00
C THR A 225 -10.33 4.75 3.10
N ALA A 226 -10.96 3.62 2.76
CA ALA A 226 -11.27 2.56 3.71
C ALA A 226 -10.00 1.86 4.23
N VAL A 227 -9.00 1.66 3.36
CA VAL A 227 -7.75 0.99 3.71
C VAL A 227 -6.76 1.91 4.44
N PHE A 228 -6.71 3.19 4.06
CA PHE A 228 -5.79 4.20 4.58
C PHE A 228 -6.53 5.35 5.29
N PRO A 229 -7.25 5.08 6.39
CA PRO A 229 -8.12 6.05 7.05
C PRO A 229 -7.37 7.23 7.71
N SER A 230 -6.03 7.20 7.73
CA SER A 230 -5.19 8.27 8.24
C SER A 230 -4.90 9.37 7.22
N VAL A 231 -5.08 9.08 5.93
CA VAL A 231 -4.84 10.02 4.85
C VAL A 231 -6.14 10.74 4.56
N GLU A 232 -6.08 12.06 4.38
CA GLU A 232 -7.27 12.84 4.07
C GLU A 232 -7.86 12.43 2.72
N LYS A 233 -9.19 12.33 2.66
CA LYS A 233 -9.90 11.94 1.42
C LYS A 233 -9.52 12.82 0.23
N ALA A 234 -9.31 14.11 0.44
CA ALA A 234 -8.91 15.06 -0.60
C ALA A 234 -7.51 14.77 -1.16
N GLU A 235 -6.59 14.30 -0.31
CA GLU A 235 -5.24 13.92 -0.74
C GLU A 235 -5.28 12.61 -1.55
N ILE A 236 -6.08 11.62 -1.12
CA ILE A 236 -6.31 10.39 -1.89
C ILE A 236 -6.91 10.74 -3.26
N GLU A 237 -7.88 11.63 -3.32
CA GLU A 237 -8.48 12.11 -4.58
C GLU A 237 -7.44 12.76 -5.49
N ARG A 238 -6.57 13.62 -4.94
CA ARG A 238 -5.48 14.25 -5.68
C ARG A 238 -4.54 13.20 -6.30
N ILE A 239 -4.11 12.21 -5.51
CA ILE A 239 -3.22 11.13 -5.95
C ILE A 239 -3.85 10.33 -7.10
N ILE A 240 -5.15 10.00 -7.00
CA ILE A 240 -5.88 9.27 -8.04
C ILE A 240 -5.96 10.09 -9.33
N LYS A 241 -6.35 11.35 -9.25
CA LYS A 241 -6.48 12.24 -10.42
C LYS A 241 -5.14 12.47 -11.11
N GLU A 242 -4.07 12.67 -10.33
CA GLU A 242 -2.71 12.82 -10.84
C GLU A 242 -2.27 11.56 -11.59
N LYS A 243 -2.53 10.37 -11.03
CA LYS A 243 -2.27 9.09 -11.71
C LYS A 243 -3.08 8.94 -12.99
N ALA A 244 -4.39 9.21 -12.96
CA ALA A 244 -5.25 9.12 -14.14
C ALA A 244 -4.76 10.04 -15.27
N THR A 245 -4.36 11.27 -14.93
CA THR A 245 -3.77 12.23 -15.87
C THR A 245 -2.47 11.70 -16.47
N ARG A 246 -1.52 11.22 -15.63
CA ARG A 246 -0.25 10.63 -16.09
C ARG A 246 -0.46 9.45 -17.04
N VAL A 247 -1.47 8.61 -16.76
CA VAL A 247 -1.85 7.47 -17.61
C VAL A 247 -2.43 7.95 -18.95
N ALA A 248 -3.32 8.93 -18.93
CA ALA A 248 -3.94 9.48 -20.14
C ALA A 248 -2.92 10.17 -21.07
N GLU A 249 -1.90 10.81 -20.50
CA GLU A 249 -0.79 11.45 -21.24
C GLU A 249 0.24 10.45 -21.78
N GLY A 250 0.16 9.17 -21.42
CA GLY A 250 1.10 8.13 -21.86
C GLY A 250 2.45 8.11 -21.11
N GLY A 251 2.62 8.92 -20.06
CA GLY A 251 3.88 9.05 -19.31
C GLY A 251 4.30 7.81 -18.50
N GLU A 252 3.40 6.83 -18.34
CA GLU A 252 3.69 5.58 -17.64
C GLU A 252 4.49 4.57 -18.48
N GLU A 253 4.40 4.65 -19.81
CA GLU A 253 5.12 3.71 -20.69
C GLU A 253 6.64 3.93 -20.66
N GLU A 254 7.09 5.17 -20.44
CA GLU A 254 8.52 5.50 -20.35
C GLU A 254 9.16 4.97 -19.07
N ASN A 255 8.52 5.09 -17.90
CA ASN A 255 9.16 4.67 -16.64
C ASN A 255 9.29 3.13 -16.50
N LEU A 256 8.27 2.36 -16.89
CA LEU A 256 8.31 0.88 -16.81
C LEU A 256 9.28 0.25 -17.83
N THR A 257 9.57 0.93 -18.94
CA THR A 257 10.51 0.44 -19.96
C THR A 257 11.91 1.04 -19.83
N ALA A 258 12.06 2.24 -19.27
CA ALA A 258 13.36 2.87 -19.02
C ALA A 258 14.16 2.13 -17.94
N GLU A 259 13.52 1.64 -16.87
CA GLU A 259 14.22 0.87 -15.83
C GLU A 259 14.75 -0.49 -16.35
N LYS A 260 14.15 -1.03 -17.41
CA LYS A 260 14.51 -2.34 -17.98
C LYS A 260 15.45 -2.28 -19.19
N ARG A 261 15.65 -1.10 -19.80
CA ARG A 261 16.56 -0.95 -20.93
C ARG A 261 17.90 -0.42 -20.44
N LEU A 262 18.88 -1.31 -20.33
CA LEU A 262 20.28 -0.90 -20.26
C LEU A 262 20.55 0.09 -21.41
N PRO A 263 21.20 1.24 -21.14
CA PRO A 263 21.57 2.17 -22.20
C PRO A 263 22.41 1.41 -23.24
N LYS A 264 22.23 1.74 -24.53
CA LYS A 264 22.88 1.01 -25.64
C LYS A 264 24.39 0.86 -25.46
N GLU A 265 25.02 1.82 -24.79
CA GLU A 265 26.43 1.81 -24.40
C GLU A 265 26.77 0.71 -23.38
N ALA A 266 25.94 0.49 -22.38
CA ALA A 266 26.12 -0.58 -21.39
C ALA A 266 25.96 -1.97 -22.01
N ILE A 267 25.02 -2.13 -22.94
CA ILE A 267 24.84 -3.38 -23.70
C ILE A 267 26.08 -3.67 -24.56
N GLN A 268 26.60 -2.66 -25.28
CA GLN A 268 27.82 -2.83 -26.08
C GLN A 268 29.05 -3.16 -25.24
N MET A 269 29.18 -2.54 -24.06
CA MET A 269 30.28 -2.82 -23.15
C MET A 269 30.23 -4.26 -22.62
N GLN A 270 29.03 -4.75 -22.27
CA GLN A 270 28.83 -6.15 -21.86
C GLN A 270 29.14 -7.15 -22.99
N MET A 271 28.75 -6.84 -24.24
CA MET A 271 29.09 -7.70 -25.38
C MET A 271 30.60 -7.79 -25.59
N LYS A 272 31.32 -6.66 -25.47
CA LYS A 272 32.79 -6.64 -25.57
C LYS A 272 33.46 -7.43 -24.44
N ASP A 273 32.98 -7.31 -23.20
CA ASP A 273 33.51 -8.08 -22.08
C ASP A 273 33.28 -9.59 -22.26
N LEU A 274 32.12 -9.99 -22.80
CA LEU A 274 31.85 -11.39 -23.12
C LEU A 274 32.76 -11.93 -24.23
N GLU A 275 33.01 -11.14 -25.27
CA GLU A 275 33.95 -11.50 -26.35
C GLU A 275 35.38 -11.65 -25.82
N PHE A 276 35.80 -10.78 -24.91
CA PHE A 276 37.10 -10.85 -24.27
C PHE A 276 37.27 -12.10 -23.40
N LEU A 277 36.27 -12.45 -22.59
CA LEU A 277 36.29 -13.67 -21.78
C LEU A 277 36.33 -14.94 -22.62
N GLN A 278 35.61 -14.97 -23.76
CA GLN A 278 35.68 -16.09 -24.69
C GLN A 278 37.07 -16.24 -25.30
N GLN A 279 37.72 -15.15 -25.71
CA GLN A 279 39.08 -15.19 -26.25
C GLN A 279 40.10 -15.69 -25.23
N GLN A 280 40.02 -15.23 -23.98
CA GLN A 280 40.90 -15.71 -22.90
C GLN A 280 40.72 -17.20 -22.58
N SER A 281 39.49 -17.72 -22.71
CA SER A 281 39.21 -19.16 -22.52
C SER A 281 39.71 -20.04 -23.66
N ILE A 282 39.97 -19.48 -24.85
CA ILE A 282 40.48 -20.17 -26.03
C ILE A 282 42.02 -20.13 -26.07
N GLU A 283 42.63 -19.14 -25.43
CA GLU A 283 44.10 -18.96 -25.35
C GLU A 283 44.74 -19.61 -24.11
N SER A 284 43.98 -20.30 -23.25
CA SER A 284 44.47 -21.13 -22.13
C SER A 284 44.38 -22.61 -22.44
#